data_AF-A0AAQ2EQ88-F1
#
_entry.id   AF-A0AAQ2EQ88-F1
#
_cell.length_a   1.000
_cell.length_b   1.000
_cell.length_c   1.000
_cell.angle_alpha   90.00
_cell.angle_beta   90.00
_cell.angle_gamma   90.00
#
_symmetry.space_group_name_H-M   'P 1'
#
loop_
_entity.id
_entity.type
_entity.pdbx_description
1 polymer ?
#
loop_
_entity_poly.entity_id
_entity_poly.type
_entity_poly.pdbx_seq_one_letter_code
_entity_poly.pdbx_strand_id
1 'polypeptide(L)'
;VTGPLYEYYFAELPQANEAHTIPSGYFKIVMQQTGSSIKASAFIMEQSASRSDNFCNTEVSIDEVESRSGINVMPNLSYNSAQTIESSVYGLRFELGCN
;
A
#
# COMPACT_ATOMS: atom_id res chain seq x y z
N VAL A 1 2.96 3.60 -6.63
CA VAL A 1 1.85 2.72 -7.09
C VAL A 1 0.70 2.83 -6.10
N THR A 2 -0.56 2.72 -6.53
CA THR A 2 -1.73 2.72 -5.63
C THR A 2 -2.82 1.83 -6.20
N GLY A 3 -3.67 1.27 -5.35
CA GLY A 3 -4.76 0.40 -5.77
C GLY A 3 -5.70 0.02 -4.63
N PRO A 4 -6.81 -0.66 -4.95
CA PRO A 4 -7.79 -1.15 -3.99
C PRO A 4 -7.36 -2.50 -3.36
N LEU A 5 -7.99 -2.82 -2.24
CA LEU A 5 -8.05 -4.15 -1.64
C LEU A 5 -9.51 -4.62 -1.64
N TYR A 6 -9.73 -5.91 -1.91
CA TYR A 6 -11.06 -6.54 -1.95
C TYR A 6 -11.06 -7.79 -1.05
N GLU A 7 -11.08 -7.57 0.26
CA GLU A 7 -10.87 -8.63 1.25
C GLU A 7 -12.14 -9.05 1.97
N TYR A 8 -13.09 -8.12 2.10
CA TYR A 8 -14.39 -8.36 2.69
C TYR A 8 -15.47 -7.48 2.04
N TYR A 9 -16.73 -7.84 2.25
CA TYR A 9 -17.86 -7.02 1.81
C TYR A 9 -17.89 -5.71 2.59
N PHE A 10 -17.79 -4.57 1.89
CA PHE A 10 -17.91 -3.26 2.50
C PHE A 10 -19.32 -2.67 2.35
N ALA A 11 -19.79 -2.49 1.10
CA ALA A 11 -21.08 -1.89 0.79
C ALA A 11 -21.49 -2.14 -0.67
N GLU A 12 -22.68 -1.65 -1.04
CA GLU A 12 -23.21 -1.62 -2.40
C GLU A 12 -23.54 -0.18 -2.83
N LEU A 13 -23.41 0.12 -4.11
CA LEU A 13 -23.91 1.37 -4.68
C LEU A 13 -25.42 1.24 -4.94
N PRO A 14 -26.29 2.00 -4.23
CA PRO A 14 -27.74 1.76 -4.22
C PRO A 14 -28.44 2.02 -5.55
N GLN A 15 -27.76 2.62 -6.53
CA GLN A 15 -28.32 2.95 -7.85
C GLN A 15 -27.46 2.42 -9.00
N ALA A 16 -26.49 1.55 -8.74
CA ALA A 16 -25.76 0.87 -9.80
C ALA A 16 -26.63 -0.21 -10.45
N ASN A 17 -26.53 -0.34 -11.77
CA ASN A 17 -27.21 -1.40 -12.52
C ASN A 17 -26.24 -2.46 -13.05
N GLU A 18 -24.95 -2.26 -12.81
CA GLU A 18 -23.84 -3.16 -13.06
C GLU A 18 -23.40 -3.92 -11.79
N ALA A 19 -22.95 -5.17 -11.97
CA ALA A 19 -22.27 -5.90 -10.90
C ALA A 19 -20.93 -5.24 -10.58
N HIS A 20 -20.68 -4.96 -9.30
CA HIS A 20 -19.46 -4.30 -8.85
C HIS A 20 -19.11 -4.74 -7.42
N THR A 21 -17.85 -4.57 -7.05
CA THR A 21 -17.36 -4.77 -5.69
C THR A 21 -16.73 -3.47 -5.21
N ILE A 22 -17.18 -2.95 -4.07
CA ILE A 22 -16.56 -1.77 -3.46
C ILE A 22 -15.31 -2.22 -2.70
N PRO A 23 -14.16 -1.54 -2.86
CA PRO A 23 -12.94 -1.85 -2.11
C PRO A 23 -13.17 -1.81 -0.59
N SER A 24 -12.56 -2.75 0.12
CA SER A 24 -12.52 -2.79 1.58
C SER A 24 -11.39 -1.92 2.15
N GLY A 25 -10.47 -1.48 1.31
CA GLY A 25 -9.41 -0.54 1.63
C GLY A 25 -8.60 -0.15 0.40
N TYR A 26 -7.59 0.69 0.61
CA TYR A 26 -6.66 1.11 -0.43
C TYR A 26 -5.22 1.03 0.07
N PHE A 27 -4.31 0.74 -0.85
CA PHE A 27 -2.88 0.83 -0.59
C PHE A 27 -2.22 1.95 -1.40
N LYS A 28 -1.12 2.47 -0.87
CA LYS A 28 -0.22 3.37 -1.61
C LYS A 28 1.22 3.09 -1.27
N ILE A 29 2.03 2.96 -2.32
CA ILE A 29 3.48 2.79 -2.23
C ILE A 29 4.14 4.00 -2.88
N VAL A 30 5.03 4.63 -2.13
CA VAL A 30 5.86 5.76 -2.56
C VAL A 30 7.33 5.36 -2.47
N MET A 31 8.10 5.78 -3.46
CA MET A 31 9.50 5.36 -3.61
C MET A 31 10.34 6.57 -4.03
N GLN A 32 11.56 6.61 -3.51
CA GLN A 32 12.59 7.55 -3.93
C GLN A 32 13.82 6.77 -4.35
N GLN A 33 14.29 7.02 -5.57
CA GLN A 33 15.54 6.46 -6.07
C GLN A 33 16.64 7.53 -6.04
N THR A 34 17.77 7.20 -5.44
CA THR A 34 18.99 8.04 -5.45
C THR A 34 20.17 7.17 -5.92
N GLY A 35 20.56 7.35 -7.19
CA GLY A 35 21.53 6.45 -7.83
C GLY A 35 21.00 5.02 -7.91
N SER A 36 21.72 4.06 -7.31
CA SER A 36 21.31 2.66 -7.20
C SER A 36 20.53 2.35 -5.91
N SER A 37 20.37 3.31 -5.00
CA SER A 37 19.62 3.11 -3.76
C SER A 37 18.15 3.47 -3.95
N ILE A 38 17.26 2.63 -3.42
CA ILE A 38 15.82 2.86 -3.40
C ILE A 38 15.37 2.87 -1.94
N LYS A 39 14.64 3.91 -1.56
CA LYS A 39 13.86 3.97 -0.32
C LYS A 39 12.40 3.88 -0.67
N ALA A 40 11.62 3.13 0.11
CA ALA A 40 10.20 2.98 -0.12
C ALA A 40 9.41 2.97 1.20
N SER A 41 8.20 3.52 1.16
CA SER A 41 7.18 3.35 2.21
C SER A 41 5.89 2.92 1.56
N ALA A 42 5.18 2.00 2.22
CA ALA A 42 3.89 1.49 1.81
C ALA A 42 2.86 1.74 2.91
N PHE A 43 1.62 1.99 2.51
CA PHE A 43 0.52 2.27 3.42
C PHE A 43 -0.70 1.46 2.99
N ILE A 44 -1.47 0.95 3.95
CA ILE A 44 -2.80 0.38 3.73
C ILE A 44 -3.79 1.08 4.64
N MET A 45 -4.82 1.70 4.06
CA MET A 45 -5.91 2.31 4.81
C MET A 45 -7.20 1.55 4.52
N GLU A 46 -7.85 1.07 5.58
CA GLU A 46 -9.17 0.46 5.51
C GLU A 46 -10.22 1.49 5.08
N GLN A 47 -11.28 1.03 4.42
CA GLN A 47 -12.36 1.89 3.91
C GLN A 47 -13.12 2.61 5.05
N SER A 48 -13.01 2.10 6.29
CA SER A 48 -13.57 2.68 7.50
C SER A 48 -12.69 3.74 8.17
N ALA A 49 -11.49 4.02 7.63
CA ALA A 49 -10.59 5.03 8.18
C ALA A 49 -11.27 6.39 8.32
N SER A 50 -11.06 7.05 9.46
CA SER A 50 -11.63 8.36 9.74
C SER A 50 -10.91 9.46 8.97
N ARG A 51 -11.60 10.58 8.72
CA ARG A 51 -11.03 11.74 8.03
C ARG A 51 -9.75 12.27 8.69
N SER A 52 -9.61 12.12 10.00
CA SER A 52 -8.49 12.64 10.79
C SER A 52 -7.48 11.57 11.21
N ASP A 53 -7.62 10.32 10.73
CA ASP A 53 -6.67 9.27 11.06
C ASP A 53 -5.28 9.63 10.56
N ASN A 54 -4.29 9.41 11.42
CA ASN A 54 -2.91 9.66 11.06
C ASN A 54 -2.39 8.52 10.17
N PHE A 55 -2.13 8.82 8.89
CA PHE A 55 -1.60 7.86 7.93
C PHE A 55 -0.27 7.22 8.36
N CYS A 56 0.50 7.86 9.24
CA CYS A 56 1.75 7.29 9.77
C CYS A 56 1.54 6.02 10.59
N ASN A 57 0.32 5.77 11.06
CA ASN A 57 -0.07 4.57 11.79
C ASN A 57 -0.54 3.44 10.85
N THR A 58 -0.63 3.72 9.55
CA THR A 58 -1.12 2.77 8.54
C THR A 58 0.01 2.29 7.63
N GLU A 59 1.26 2.54 8.04
CA GLU A 59 2.46 2.14 7.31
C GLU A 59 2.69 0.63 7.47
N VAL A 60 2.97 -0.02 6.35
CA VAL A 60 3.17 -1.47 6.24
C VAL A 60 4.38 -1.74 5.34
N SER A 61 4.79 -3.00 5.23
CA SER A 61 5.79 -3.41 4.22
C SER A 61 5.16 -3.49 2.82
N ILE A 62 5.98 -3.49 1.77
CA ILE A 62 5.49 -3.77 0.42
C ILE A 62 5.06 -5.23 0.33
N ASP A 63 5.76 -6.15 0.99
CA ASP A 63 5.35 -7.57 1.07
C ASP A 63 3.91 -7.74 1.56
N GLU A 64 3.47 -6.94 2.54
CA GLU A 64 2.08 -6.98 3.00
C GLU A 64 1.11 -6.51 1.92
N VAL A 65 1.45 -5.42 1.21
CA VAL A 65 0.64 -4.94 0.08
C VAL A 65 0.55 -6.00 -1.01
N GLU A 66 1.67 -6.62 -1.39
CA GLU A 66 1.72 -7.68 -2.41
C GLU A 66 0.90 -8.89 -1.99
N SER A 67 1.03 -9.33 -0.72
CA SER A 67 0.27 -10.46 -0.19
C SER A 67 -1.23 -10.19 -0.18
N ARG A 68 -1.67 -8.95 0.09
CA ARG A 68 -3.10 -8.59 0.19
C ARG A 68 -3.73 -8.22 -1.16
N SER A 69 -2.94 -7.74 -2.12
CA SER A 69 -3.43 -7.32 -3.44
C SER A 69 -3.15 -8.32 -4.57
N GLY A 70 -2.24 -9.28 -4.37
CA GLY A 70 -1.87 -10.28 -5.37
C GLY A 70 -1.01 -9.74 -6.51
N ILE A 71 -0.39 -8.57 -6.35
CA ILE A 71 0.52 -7.97 -7.34
C ILE A 71 1.98 -8.14 -6.92
N ASN A 72 2.90 -8.04 -7.89
CA ASN A 72 4.32 -7.77 -7.63
C ASN A 72 4.64 -6.37 -8.13
N VAL A 73 5.05 -5.49 -7.23
CA VAL A 73 5.24 -4.04 -7.44
C VAL A 73 6.58 -3.77 -8.11
N MET A 74 7.63 -4.51 -7.77
CA MET A 74 8.97 -4.36 -8.36
C MET A 74 9.52 -5.68 -8.92
N PRO A 75 8.86 -6.26 -9.95
CA PRO A 75 9.15 -7.62 -10.42
C PRO A 75 10.53 -7.81 -11.06
N ASN A 76 11.26 -6.72 -11.30
CA ASN A 76 12.59 -6.72 -11.89
C ASN A 76 13.71 -6.60 -10.85
N LEU A 77 13.41 -6.54 -9.54
CA LEU A 77 14.43 -6.55 -8.51
C LEU A 77 15.10 -7.92 -8.40
N SER A 78 16.38 -7.92 -8.05
CA SER A 78 17.05 -9.15 -7.62
C SER A 78 16.45 -9.63 -6.30
N TYR A 79 16.49 -10.95 -6.02
CA TYR A 79 15.98 -11.51 -4.76
C TYR A 79 16.50 -10.77 -3.51
N ASN A 80 17.79 -10.45 -3.47
CA ASN A 80 18.39 -9.74 -2.34
C ASN A 80 17.89 -8.30 -2.22
N SER A 81 17.68 -7.62 -3.36
CA SER A 81 17.13 -6.26 -3.39
C SER A 81 15.67 -6.23 -2.96
N ALA A 82 14.86 -7.17 -3.44
CA ALA A 82 13.47 -7.36 -3.04
C ALA A 82 13.37 -7.59 -1.53
N GLN A 83 14.11 -8.56 -0.98
CA GLN A 83 14.15 -8.80 0.48
C GLN A 83 14.59 -7.59 1.31
N THR A 84 15.46 -6.74 0.76
CA THR A 84 15.92 -5.54 1.48
C THR A 84 14.91 -4.40 1.41
N ILE A 85 14.24 -4.21 0.26
CA ILE A 85 13.39 -3.06 -0.01
C ILE A 85 11.93 -3.36 0.36
N GLU A 86 11.42 -4.52 -0.03
CA GLU A 86 10.00 -4.85 0.04
C GLU A 86 9.57 -5.36 1.42
N SER A 87 10.46 -6.06 2.12
CA SER A 87 10.25 -6.49 3.52
C SER A 87 10.52 -5.38 4.54
N SER A 88 11.12 -4.26 4.11
CA SER A 88 11.41 -3.13 4.99
C SER A 88 10.13 -2.33 5.27
N VAL A 89 10.04 -1.85 6.51
CA VAL A 89 9.04 -0.85 6.92
C VAL A 89 9.81 0.45 7.20
N TYR A 90 9.17 1.61 6.99
CA TYR A 90 9.70 2.93 7.36
C TYR A 90 10.76 3.54 6.44
N GLY A 91 10.87 3.10 5.18
CA GLY A 91 11.96 3.56 4.30
C GLY A 91 11.95 5.07 3.98
N LEU A 92 10.78 5.71 3.92
CA LEU A 92 10.60 7.15 3.72
C LEU A 92 9.87 7.83 4.89
N ARG A 93 9.76 7.16 6.06
CA ARG A 93 8.92 7.60 7.17
C ARG A 93 9.19 9.06 7.57
N PHE A 94 10.45 9.40 7.82
CA PHE A 94 10.85 10.74 8.26
C PHE A 94 10.71 11.78 7.16
N GLU A 95 11.05 11.42 5.92
CA GLU A 95 10.90 12.27 4.74
C GLU A 95 9.43 12.63 4.46
N LEU A 96 8.49 11.76 4.89
CA LEU A 96 7.05 11.96 4.80
C LEU A 96 6.45 12.65 6.03
N GLY A 97 7.26 13.01 7.03
CA GLY A 97 6.81 13.73 8.23
C GLY A 97 6.20 12.85 9.32
N CYS A 98 6.41 11.54 9.27
CA CYS A 98 6.02 10.62 10.31
C CYS A 98 7.07 10.57 11.43
N ASN A 99 6.60 10.58 12.68
CA ASN A 99 7.42 10.54 13.89
C ASN A 99 7.15 9.29 14.72
#